data_AF-A0A496TRP6-F1
#
_entry.id   AF-A0A496TRP6-F1
#
_cell.length_a   1.000
_cell.length_b   1.000
_cell.length_c   1.000
_cell.angle_alpha   90.00
_cell.angle_beta   90.00
_cell.angle_gamma   90.00
#
_symmetry.space_group_name_H-M   'P 1'
#
loop_
_entity.id
_entity.type
_entity.pdbx_description
1 polymer ?
#
loop_
_entity_poly.entity_id
_entity_poly.type
_entity_poly.pdbx_seq_one_letter_code
_entity_poly.pdbx_strand_id
1 'polypeptide(L)' 'VEGEATATYLSKLISPLGKKITRIARGIPAGSNLEFVDEITLLRALEGRNVMS' A
#
# COMPACT_ATOMS: atom_id res chain seq x y z
N VAL A 1 1.80 6.86 8.64
CA VAL A 1 1.31 5.90 9.66
C VAL A 1 -0.17 6.07 9.92
N GLU A 2 -0.67 7.28 10.17
CA GLU A 2 -2.09 7.56 10.44
C GLU A 2 -3.07 7.01 9.39
N GLY A 3 -2.85 7.30 8.10
CA GLY A 3 -3.72 6.77 7.04
C GLY A 3 -3.72 5.24 6.96
N GLU A 4 -2.67 4.57 7.45
CA GLU A 4 -2.59 3.11 7.54
C GLU A 4 -3.55 2.59 8.61
N ALA A 5 -3.51 3.19 9.80
CA ALA A 5 -4.43 2.91 10.90
C ALA A 5 -5.89 3.18 10.52
N THR A 6 -6.18 4.33 9.89
CA THR A 6 -7.53 4.69 9.45
C THR A 6 -8.09 3.69 8.44
N ALA A 7 -7.30 3.29 7.45
CA ALA A 7 -7.75 2.32 6.46
C ALA A 7 -7.96 0.92 7.06
N THR A 8 -7.11 0.49 7.99
CA THR A 8 -7.32 -0.77 8.73
C THR A 8 -8.60 -0.72 9.56
N TYR A 9 -8.87 0.41 10.21
CA TYR A 9 -10.10 0.63 10.96
C TYR A 9 -11.34 0.55 10.06
N LEU A 10 -11.34 1.28 8.94
CA LEU A 10 -12.44 1.26 7.97
C LEU A 10 -12.65 -0.14 7.36
N SER A 11 -11.56 -0.86 7.07
CA SER A 11 -11.65 -2.22 6.56
C SER A 11 -12.39 -3.15 7.53
N LYS A 12 -12.11 -3.03 8.84
CA LYS A 12 -12.81 -3.84 9.87
C LYS A 12 -14.27 -3.45 9.99
N LEU A 13 -14.59 -2.16 9.92
CA LEU A 13 -15.96 -1.64 10.03
C LEU A 13 -16.85 -2.08 8.85
N ILE A 14 -16.28 -2.13 7.64
CA ILE A 14 -17.02 -2.37 6.39
C ILE A 14 -17.04 -3.87 6.03
N SER A 15 -16.12 -4.68 6.57
CA SER A 15 -16.03 -6.12 6.29
C SER A 15 -17.35 -6.89 6.45
N PRO A 16 -18.23 -6.60 7.43
CA PRO A 16 -19.50 -7.32 7.59
C PRO A 16 -20.50 -7.09 6.44
N LEU A 17 -20.31 -6.06 5.61
CA LEU A 17 -21.21 -5.73 4.49
C LEU A 17 -21.02 -6.64 3.26
N GLY A 18 -20.08 -7.59 3.32
CA GLY A 18 -19.83 -8.55 2.25
C GLY A 18 -19.33 -7.91 0.94
N LYS A 19 -18.76 -6.70 1.01
CA LYS A 19 -18.20 -5.99 -0.15
C LYS A 19 -16.71 -6.22 -0.25
N LYS A 20 -16.20 -6.28 -1.48
CA LYS A 20 -14.75 -6.34 -1.74
C LYS A 20 -14.12 -5.00 -1.40
N ILE A 21 -13.27 -4.99 -0.38
CA ILE A 21 -12.52 -3.81 0.05
C ILE A 21 -11.12 -3.87 -0.56
N THR A 22 -10.71 -2.81 -1.24
CA THR A 22 -9.37 -2.70 -1.83
C THR A 22 -8.71 -1.41 -1.41
N ARG A 23 -7.38 -1.40 -1.38
CA ARG A 23 -6.57 -0.22 -1.11
C ARG A 23 -5.75 0.13 -2.34
N ILE A 24 -5.58 1.42 -2.60
CA ILE A 24 -4.62 1.88 -3.62
C ILE A 24 -3.22 1.32 -3.30
N ALA A 25 -2.52 0.90 -4.35
CA ALA A 25 -1.15 0.42 -4.22
C ALA A 25 -0.26 1.50 -3.61
N ARG A 26 0.68 1.08 -2.77
CA ARG A 26 1.73 1.93 -2.19
C ARG A 26 3.07 1.43 -2.68
N GLY A 27 3.95 2.35 -3.05
CA GLY A 27 5.26 2.02 -3.58
C GLY A 27 5.85 3.20 -4.33
N ILE A 28 6.83 2.91 -5.17
CA ILE A 28 7.57 3.92 -5.94
C ILE A 28 6.67 4.46 -7.07
N PRO A 29 6.54 5.79 -7.21
CA PRO A 29 5.75 6.37 -8.30
C PRO A 29 6.35 6.00 -9.66
N ALA A 30 5.49 5.79 -10.66
CA ALA A 30 5.93 5.54 -12.02
C ALA A 30 6.79 6.69 -12.56
N GLY A 31 7.95 6.38 -13.14
CA GLY A 31 8.90 7.36 -13.65
C GLY A 31 9.86 7.95 -12.61
N SER A 32 9.86 7.45 -11.36
CA SER A 32 10.82 7.87 -10.35
C SER A 32 12.16 7.14 -10.50
N ASN A 33 13.26 7.85 -10.26
CA ASN A 33 14.59 7.25 -10.16
C ASN A 33 14.82 6.74 -8.74
N LEU A 34 15.27 5.49 -8.59
CA LEU A 34 15.50 4.85 -7.28
C LEU A 34 16.46 5.64 -6.38
N GLU A 35 17.41 6.35 -6.99
CA GLU A 35 18.41 7.18 -6.30
C GLU A 35 17.81 8.34 -5.49
N PHE A 36 16.57 8.73 -5.78
CA PHE A 36 15.86 9.82 -5.11
C PHE A 36 14.65 9.35 -4.29
N VAL A 37 14.46 8.04 -4.16
CA VAL A 37 13.38 7.45 -3.37
C VAL A 37 13.83 7.33 -1.92
N ASP A 38 12.97 7.73 -0.98
CA ASP A 38 13.25 7.55 0.44
C ASP A 38 13.24 6.06 0.82
N GLU A 39 14.07 5.71 1.81
CA GLU A 39 14.28 4.33 2.24
C GLU A 39 12.98 3.63 2.68
N ILE A 40 12.04 4.36 3.29
CA ILE A 40 10.77 3.82 3.77
C ILE A 40 9.87 3.44 2.58
N THR A 41 9.82 4.27 1.55
CA THR A 41 9.09 3.97 0.31
C THR A 41 9.70 2.79 -0.43
N LEU A 42 11.04 2.70 -0.48
CA LEU A 42 11.73 1.58 -1.09
C LEU A 42 11.45 0.27 -0.35
N LEU A 43 11.54 0.27 0.99
CA LEU A 43 11.23 -0.89 1.82
C LEU A 43 9.80 -1.39 1.59
N ARG A 44 8.81 -0.47 1.61
CA ARG A 44 7.41 -0.82 1.35
C ARG A 44 7.17 -1.35 -0.06
N ALA A 45 7.86 -0.80 -1.06
CA ALA A 45 7.76 -1.29 -2.43
C ALA A 45 8.35 -2.70 -2.58
N LEU A 46 9.42 -3.02 -1.85
CA LEU A 46 10.01 -4.35 -1.79
C LEU A 46 9.10 -5.35 -1.06
N GLU A 47 8.51 -4.96 0.07
CA GLU A 47 7.52 -5.79 0.80
C GLU A 47 6.28 -6.09 -0.06
N GLY A 48 5.85 -5.15 -0.88
CA GLY A 48 4.71 -5.30 -1.81
C GLY A 48 5.07 -5.91 -3.17
N ARG A 49 6.31 -6.39 -3.38
CA ARG A 49 6.76 -6.89 -4.68
C ARG A 49 6.09 -8.23 -5.01
N ASN A 50 5.11 -8.20 -5.91
CA ASN A 50 4.54 -9.42 -6.48
C ASN A 50 5.51 -9.99 -7.53
N VAL A 51 5.74 -11.31 -7.50
CA VAL A 51 6.40 -12.01 -8.61
C VAL A 51 5.48 -11.90 -9.81
N MET A 52 5.98 -11.37 -10.93
CA MET A 52 5.23 -11.36 -12.18
C MET A 52 5.07 -12.80 -12.66
N SER A 53 3.83 -13.29 -12.73
CA SER A 53 3.45 -14.53 -13.41
C SER A 53 3.11 -14.25 -14.86
#